data_AF-A0A0H5Q7L2-F1
#
_entry.id   AF-A0A0H5Q7L2-F1
#
_cell.length_a   1.000
_cell.length_b   1.000
_cell.length_c   1.000
_cell.angle_alpha   90.00
_cell.angle_beta   90.00
_cell.angle_gamma   90.00
#
_symmetry.space_group_name_H-M   'P 1'
#
loop_
_entity.id
_entity.type
_entity.pdbx_description
1 polymer ?
#
loop_
_entity_poly.entity_id
_entity_poly.type
_entity_poly.pdbx_seq_one_letter_code
_entity_poly.pdbx_strand_id
1 'polypeptide(L)' 'MSAITITISRFNAVHPNVVARARVTVVSEGRGTTRPLASAVWPQEAGVSARDTLKAALWALLDDLETPH' A
#
# COMPACT_ATOMS: atom_id res chain seq x y z
N MET A 1 -15.01 15.67 7.88
CA MET A 1 -14.83 14.65 6.82
C MET A 1 -13.42 14.08 6.92
N SER A 2 -13.23 12.81 6.56
CA SER A 2 -11.92 12.16 6.56
C SER A 2 -11.69 11.52 5.19
N ALA A 3 -10.54 11.78 4.59
CA ALA A 3 -10.13 11.14 3.35
C ALA A 3 -9.11 10.03 3.65
N ILE A 4 -9.16 8.95 2.87
CA ILE A 4 -8.13 7.91 2.88
C ILE A 4 -7.28 8.09 1.63
N THR A 5 -5.97 8.18 1.82
CA THR A 5 -4.99 8.19 0.73
C THR A 5 -4.18 6.91 0.78
N ILE A 6 -4.24 6.15 -0.30
CA ILE A 6 -3.43 4.94 -0.51
C ILE A 6 -2.34 5.29 -1.52
N THR A 7 -1.09 5.13 -1.12
CA THR A 7 0.08 5.30 -2.00
C THR A 7 0.72 3.95 -2.23
N ILE A 8 0.85 3.53 -3.48
CA ILE A 8 1.57 2.32 -3.87
C ILE A 8 2.77 2.72 -4.73
N SER A 9 3.96 2.34 -4.28
CA SER A 9 5.23 2.64 -4.94
C SER A 9 5.91 1.35 -5.36
N ARG A 10 6.35 1.28 -6.62
CA ARG A 10 7.18 0.20 -7.12
C ARG A 10 8.64 0.64 -7.12
N PHE A 11 9.49 -0.12 -6.44
CA PHE A 11 10.93 0.10 -6.46
C PHE A 11 11.59 -0.96 -7.32
N ASN A 12 12.37 -0.51 -8.30
CA ASN A 12 13.32 -1.37 -8.98
C ASN A 12 14.47 -1.59 -7.98
N ALA A 13 14.44 -2.67 -7.20
CA ALA A 13 15.57 -2.98 -6.34
C ALA A 13 16.68 -3.65 -7.15
N VAL A 14 17.92 -3.48 -6.69
CA VAL A 14 19.06 -4.21 -7.24
C VAL A 14 18.82 -5.70 -6.98
N HIS A 15 18.79 -6.50 -8.05
CA HIS A 15 18.66 -7.96 -8.15
C HIS A 15 18.44 -8.80 -6.87
N PRO A 16 17.46 -9.74 -6.83
CA PRO A 16 16.39 -10.05 -7.79
C PRO A 16 14.99 -9.63 -7.33
N ASN A 17 14.88 -8.73 -6.36
CA ASN A 17 13.60 -8.46 -5.70
C ASN A 17 13.06 -7.09 -6.09
N VAL A 18 12.11 -7.01 -7.03
CA VAL A 18 11.29 -5.79 -7.11
C VAL A 18 10.42 -5.74 -5.86
N VAL A 19 10.31 -4.57 -5.25
CA VAL A 19 9.53 -4.41 -4.02
C VAL A 19 8.40 -3.42 -4.30
N ALA A 20 7.15 -3.88 -4.16
CA ALA A 20 6.03 -2.97 -4.05
C ALA A 20 5.88 -2.58 -2.58
N ARG A 21 5.85 -1.29 -2.29
CA ARG A 21 5.50 -0.77 -0.96
C ARG A 21 4.19 -0.04 -1.08
N ALA A 22 3.28 -0.31 -0.18
CA ALA A 22 2.04 0.44 -0.10
C ALA A 22 1.88 1.03 1.30
N ARG A 23 1.34 2.25 1.36
CA ARG A 23 1.08 3.00 2.59
C ARG A 23 -0.33 3.57 2.52
N VAL A 24 -1.09 3.36 3.59
CA VAL A 24 -2.39 3.99 3.79
C VAL A 24 -2.25 5.09 4.82
N THR A 25 -2.83 6.24 4.51
CA THR A 25 -2.91 7.38 5.42
C THR A 25 -4.33 7.91 5.49
N VAL A 26 -4.78 8.29 6.68
CA VAL A 26 -6.01 9.05 6.87
C VAL A 26 -5.68 10.51 7.02
N VAL A 27 -6.36 11.34 6.24
CA VAL A 27 -6.34 12.79 6.32
C VAL A 27 -7.66 13.22 6.96
N SER A 28 -7.59 13.83 8.14
CA SER A 28 -8.76 14.42 8.79
C SER A 28 -8.80 15.92 8.50
N GLU A 29 -9.76 16.36 7.69
CA GLU A 29 -9.86 17.76 7.24
C GLU A 29 -9.99 18.75 8.40
N GLY A 30 -10.59 18.33 9.51
CA GLY A 30 -10.81 19.20 10.68
C GLY A 30 -9.60 19.40 11.59
N ARG A 31 -8.50 18.64 11.40
CA ARG A 31 -7.32 18.69 12.28
C ARG A 31 -6.00 18.93 11.54
N GLY A 32 -6.00 18.92 10.21
CA GLY A 32 -4.76 19.02 9.41
C GLY A 32 -3.79 17.85 9.66
N THR A 33 -4.23 16.80 10.35
CA THR A 33 -3.38 15.67 10.73
C THR A 33 -3.49 14.55 9.71
N THR A 34 -2.33 14.08 9.26
CA THR A 34 -2.21 12.84 8.48
C THR A 34 -1.71 11.74 9.41
N ARG A 35 -2.45 10.63 9.51
CA ARG A 35 -2.05 9.47 10.32
C ARG A 35 -1.82 8.25 9.43
N PRO A 36 -0.69 7.53 9.54
CA PRO A 36 -0.54 6.23 8.87
C PRO A 36 -1.52 5.22 9.49
N LEU A 37 -2.24 4.49 8.64
CA LEU A 37 -3.09 3.38 9.06
C LEU A 37 -2.40 2.04 8.86
N ALA A 38 -1.82 1.82 7.68
CA ALA A 38 -1.19 0.57 7.30
C ALA A 38 0.03 0.83 6.41
N SER A 39 1.00 -0.06 6.48
CA SER A 39 2.14 -0.10 5.57
C SER A 39 2.53 -1.54 5.35
N ALA A 40 2.66 -1.95 4.10
CA ALA A 40 3.10 -3.29 3.76
C ALA A 40 4.03 -3.30 2.56
N VAL A 41 4.76 -4.41 2.43
CA VAL A 41 5.86 -4.60 1.51
C VAL A 41 5.68 -5.96 0.84
N TRP A 42 5.61 -5.97 -0.49
CA TRP A 42 5.43 -7.19 -1.27
C TRP A 42 6.65 -7.41 -2.17
N PRO A 43 7.31 -8.58 -2.06
CA PRO A 43 8.30 -8.98 -3.04
C PRO A 43 7.61 -9.28 -4.38
N GLN A 44 8.27 -8.94 -5.48
CA GLN A 44 7.85 -9.40 -6.79
C GLN A 44 8.34 -10.83 -6.96
N GLU A 45 7.39 -11.75 -7.09
CA GLU A 45 7.66 -13.14 -7.36
C GLU A 45 8.10 -13.35 -8.82
N ALA A 46 8.98 -14.33 -9.04
CA ALA A 46 9.43 -14.69 -10.37
C ALA A 46 8.24 -15.18 -11.22
N GLY A 47 8.10 -14.65 -12.44
CA GLY A 47 6.99 -14.99 -13.33
C GLY A 47 5.68 -14.23 -13.05
N VAL A 48 5.59 -13.45 -11.96
CA VAL A 48 4.45 -12.58 -11.69
C VAL A 48 4.69 -11.20 -12.29
N SER A 49 3.67 -10.67 -12.96
CA SER A 49 3.74 -9.33 -13.54
C SER A 49 3.75 -8.28 -12.42
N ALA A 50 4.50 -7.20 -12.61
CA ALA A 50 4.52 -6.10 -11.65
C ALA A 50 3.10 -5.52 -11.39
N ARG A 51 2.22 -5.56 -12.39
CA ARG A 51 0.83 -5.12 -12.25
C ARG A 51 0.06 -6.00 -11.26
N ASP A 52 0.29 -7.31 -11.29
CA ASP A 52 -0.43 -8.24 -10.41
C ASP A 52 0.09 -8.14 -8.97
N THR A 53 1.40 -7.93 -8.78
CA THR A 53 1.95 -7.57 -7.47
C THR A 53 1.31 -6.29 -6.91
N LEU A 54 1.13 -5.26 -7.76
CA LEU A 54 0.49 -4.01 -7.33
C LEU A 54 -1.00 -4.18 -7.01
N LYS A 55 -1.72 -5.01 -7.77
CA LYS A 55 -3.13 -5.34 -7.48
C LYS A 55 -3.26 -6.09 -6.16
N ALA A 56 -2.42 -7.10 -5.92
CA ALA A 56 -2.42 -7.85 -4.68
C ALA A 56 -2.12 -6.93 -3.48
N ALA A 57 -1.15 -6.02 -3.63
CA ALA A 57 -0.84 -5.01 -2.62
C ALA A 57 -2.02 -4.08 -2.32
N LEU A 58 -2.77 -3.65 -3.34
CA LEU A 58 -3.95 -2.82 -3.16
C LEU A 58 -5.06 -3.57 -2.41
N TRP A 59 -5.38 -4.79 -2.83
CA TRP A 59 -6.46 -5.57 -2.21
C TRP A 59 -6.20 -5.88 -0.75
N ALA A 60 -4.98 -6.32 -0.41
CA ALA A 60 -4.60 -6.55 0.98
C ALA A 60 -4.75 -5.30 1.87
N LEU A 61 -4.44 -4.12 1.34
CA LEU A 61 -4.66 -2.88 2.08
C LEU A 61 -6.12 -2.50 2.24
N LEU A 62 -6.97 -2.80 1.25
CA LEU A 62 -8.41 -2.56 1.35
C LEU A 62 -9.03 -3.51 2.38
N ASP A 63 -8.63 -4.78 2.37
CA ASP A 63 -9.08 -5.78 3.36
C ASP A 63 -8.68 -5.35 4.79
N ASP A 64 -7.45 -4.86 4.98
CA ASP A 64 -6.98 -4.32 6.28
C ASP A 64 -7.79 -3.09 6.74
N LEU A 65 -8.34 -2.29 5.81
CA LEU A 65 -9.18 -1.13 6.15
C LEU A 65 -10.62 -1.52 6.48
N GLU A 66 -11.12 -2.59 5.88
CA GLU A 66 -12.48 -3.10 6.13
C GLU A 66 -12.55 -3.96 7.40
N THR A 67 -11.41 -4.48 7.87
CA THR A 67 -11.33 -5.27 9.11
C THR A 67 -11.09 -4.35 10.31
N PRO A 68 -12.08 -4.12 11.20
CA PRO A 68 -11.87 -3.28 12.37
C PRO A 68 -10.94 -3.98 13.39
N HIS A 69 -9.82 -3.33 13.71
CA HIS A 69 -8.94 -3.67 14.84
C HIS A 69 -9.44 -3.08 16.16
#